data_AF-A0A8T5STR6-F1
#
_entry.id   AF-A0A8T5STR6-F1
#
_cell.length_a   1.000
_cell.length_b   1.000
_cell.length_c   1.000
_cell.angle_alpha   90.00
_cell.angle_beta   90.00
_cell.angle_gamma   90.00
#
_symmetry.space_group_name_H-M   'P 1'
#
loop_
_entity.id
_entity.type
_entity.pdbx_description
1 polymer ?
#
loop_
_entity_poly.entity_id
_entity_poly.type
_entity_poly.pdbx_seq_one_letter_code
_entity_poly.pdbx_strand_id
1 'polypeptide(L)'
;MQKKYIIAIIMGFLGVSLVTASLIVVYSHPTRDNPLDRIVHEYFETNSNEVVFEIMDGISNLGDAFVYVGILAILYYAWDKRKSYRSMVFVLTAAVTNDIAKNAFRLDRPYPEEANYGMPSGHAQSSTAFWGILATLIRKWWMIVISVLLALLISFSRIYMSSHWLTDVMVGLGISFILLAVYIAVKDPVEEHVKKQKDFIKLLYVFAVFIVFTIPIILFHYNQGEAAVESMFDALNFVAFFVSLSVAYIFEERIVNYDNVVDKKWKYVVRALFGLAVAGIFYGYTEIIDELGDEGAIAPVVTFVVNLIAYSLLGPFIILLAPWIIKKLKV
;
A
#
# COMPACT_ATOMS: atom_id res chain seq x y z
N MET A 1 -4.18 28.91 6.95
CA MET A 1 -4.56 27.60 7.51
C MET A 1 -5.79 26.97 6.85
N GLN A 2 -6.77 27.73 6.34
CA GLN A 2 -8.07 27.19 5.89
C GLN A 2 -8.03 26.26 4.65
N LYS A 3 -7.20 26.52 3.62
CA LYS A 3 -7.24 25.76 2.35
C LYS A 3 -6.98 24.25 2.49
N LYS A 4 -6.03 23.83 3.33
CA LYS A 4 -5.72 22.40 3.51
C LYS A 4 -6.88 21.65 4.19
N TYR A 5 -7.58 22.29 5.13
CA TYR A 5 -8.72 21.71 5.81
C TYR A 5 -9.93 21.61 4.88
N ILE A 6 -10.14 22.58 3.98
CA ILE A 6 -11.16 22.47 2.94
C ILE A 6 -10.88 21.26 2.04
N ILE A 7 -9.64 21.08 1.58
CA ILE A 7 -9.25 19.91 0.78
C ILE A 7 -9.49 18.61 1.55
N ALA A 8 -9.08 18.55 2.83
CA ALA A 8 -9.31 17.38 3.68
C ALA A 8 -10.81 17.08 3.85
N ILE A 9 -11.65 18.09 4.09
CA ILE A 9 -13.10 17.93 4.22
C ILE A 9 -13.71 17.41 2.92
N ILE A 10 -13.31 17.96 1.76
CA ILE A 10 -13.81 17.51 0.45
C ILE A 10 -13.40 16.06 0.18
N MET A 11 -12.13 15.70 0.40
CA MET A 11 -11.66 14.32 0.25
C MET A 11 -12.37 13.39 1.21
N GLY A 12 -12.53 13.78 2.48
CA GLY A 12 -13.23 12.97 3.48
C GLY A 12 -14.69 12.76 3.13
N PHE A 13 -15.39 13.81 2.71
CA PHE A 13 -16.79 13.73 2.27
C PHE A 13 -16.94 12.84 1.03
N LEU A 14 -16.07 13.01 0.02
CA LEU A 14 -16.07 12.16 -1.17
C LEU A 14 -15.83 10.70 -0.80
N GLY A 15 -14.83 10.44 0.05
CA GLY A 15 -14.49 9.08 0.47
C GLY A 15 -15.61 8.40 1.26
N VAL A 16 -16.18 9.10 2.25
CA VAL A 16 -17.34 8.60 3.01
C VAL A 16 -18.53 8.35 2.07
N SER A 17 -18.81 9.26 1.14
CA SER A 17 -19.92 9.09 0.19
C SER A 17 -19.75 7.85 -0.69
N LEU A 18 -18.53 7.62 -1.22
CA LEU A 18 -18.23 6.44 -2.03
C LEU A 18 -18.39 5.14 -1.23
N VAL A 19 -17.84 5.09 -0.01
CA VAL A 19 -17.97 3.92 0.86
C VAL A 19 -19.44 3.69 1.20
N THR A 20 -20.14 4.69 1.74
CA THR A 20 -21.54 4.55 2.16
C THR A 20 -22.46 4.15 1.01
N ALA A 21 -22.34 4.79 -0.16
CA ALA A 21 -23.15 4.44 -1.33
C ALA A 21 -22.91 2.99 -1.76
N SER A 22 -21.64 2.56 -1.81
CA SER A 22 -21.28 1.20 -2.18
C SER A 22 -21.84 0.19 -1.18
N LEU A 23 -21.66 0.43 0.12
CA LEU A 23 -22.18 -0.45 1.17
C LEU A 23 -23.72 -0.54 1.14
N ILE A 24 -24.43 0.55 0.83
CA ILE A 24 -25.90 0.51 0.66
C ILE A 24 -26.27 -0.40 -0.51
N VAL A 25 -25.57 -0.32 -1.64
CA VAL A 25 -25.81 -1.17 -2.81
C VAL A 25 -25.54 -2.64 -2.48
N VAL A 26 -24.40 -2.92 -1.83
CA VAL A 26 -23.99 -4.26 -1.42
C VAL A 26 -24.98 -4.89 -0.45
N TYR A 27 -25.24 -4.23 0.68
CA TYR A 27 -26.03 -4.81 1.78
C TYR A 27 -27.55 -4.76 1.54
N SER A 28 -28.01 -4.08 0.50
CA SER A 28 -29.40 -4.21 0.03
C SER A 28 -29.65 -5.48 -0.77
N HIS A 29 -28.60 -6.22 -1.16
CA HIS A 29 -28.69 -7.44 -1.96
C HIS A 29 -27.95 -8.60 -1.25
N PRO A 30 -28.66 -9.46 -0.49
CA PRO A 30 -28.04 -10.49 0.37
C PRO A 30 -27.13 -11.50 -0.35
N THR A 31 -27.30 -11.69 -1.65
CA THR A 31 -26.53 -12.64 -2.47
C THR A 31 -25.28 -12.02 -3.11
N ARG A 32 -24.92 -10.76 -2.79
CA ARG A 32 -23.90 -9.94 -3.48
C ARG A 32 -24.22 -9.62 -4.95
N ASP A 33 -25.12 -10.35 -5.59
CA ASP A 33 -25.71 -10.09 -6.90
C ASP A 33 -26.62 -8.85 -6.86
N ASN A 34 -26.01 -7.69 -7.02
CA ASN A 34 -26.73 -6.42 -7.17
C ASN A 34 -26.71 -5.98 -8.65
N PRO A 35 -27.79 -5.36 -9.16
CA PRO A 35 -27.90 -5.01 -10.58
C PRO A 35 -26.77 -4.11 -11.09
N LEU A 36 -26.24 -3.22 -10.24
CA LEU A 36 -25.18 -2.30 -10.63
C LEU A 36 -23.88 -3.06 -10.95
N ASP A 37 -23.40 -3.86 -10.01
CA ASP A 37 -22.19 -4.65 -10.19
C ASP A 37 -22.35 -5.68 -11.32
N ARG A 38 -23.52 -6.32 -11.42
CA ARG A 38 -23.80 -7.30 -12.48
C ARG A 38 -23.76 -6.69 -13.87
N ILE A 39 -24.47 -5.58 -14.11
CA ILE A 39 -24.51 -4.93 -15.44
C ILE A 39 -23.10 -4.52 -15.88
N VAL A 40 -22.29 -3.99 -14.97
CA VAL A 40 -20.93 -3.57 -15.26
C VAL A 40 -20.03 -4.78 -15.57
N HIS A 41 -20.13 -5.83 -14.75
CA HIS A 41 -19.38 -7.06 -14.95
C HIS A 41 -19.72 -7.73 -16.29
N GLU A 42 -21.01 -7.99 -16.55
CA GLU A 42 -21.49 -8.62 -17.79
C GLU A 42 -21.07 -7.81 -19.03
N TYR A 43 -21.10 -6.47 -18.94
CA TYR A 43 -20.65 -5.61 -20.03
C TYR A 43 -19.18 -5.86 -20.37
N PHE A 44 -18.28 -5.84 -19.39
CA PHE A 44 -16.85 -6.02 -19.66
C PHE A 44 -16.51 -7.47 -20.01
N GLU A 45 -17.15 -8.45 -19.37
CA GLU A 45 -16.99 -9.86 -19.71
C GLU A 45 -17.36 -10.11 -21.18
N THR A 46 -18.49 -9.58 -21.64
CA THR A 46 -18.99 -9.79 -23.02
C THR A 46 -18.24 -8.98 -24.06
N ASN A 47 -17.77 -7.77 -23.73
CA ASN A 47 -17.16 -6.84 -24.69
C ASN A 47 -15.63 -6.78 -24.58
N SER A 48 -15.01 -7.61 -23.74
CA SER A 48 -13.55 -7.67 -23.62
C SER A 48 -12.92 -8.16 -24.92
N ASN A 49 -11.78 -7.57 -25.26
CA ASN A 49 -10.89 -8.04 -26.32
C ASN A 49 -9.50 -8.29 -25.75
N GLU A 50 -8.83 -9.34 -26.25
CA GLU A 50 -7.51 -9.80 -25.83
C GLU A 50 -6.45 -8.68 -25.81
N VAL A 51 -6.37 -7.85 -26.85
CA VAL A 51 -5.38 -6.77 -26.92
C VAL A 51 -5.59 -5.74 -25.80
N VAL A 52 -6.84 -5.36 -25.56
CA VAL A 52 -7.15 -4.39 -24.50
C VAL A 52 -6.99 -5.06 -23.13
N PHE A 53 -7.25 -6.35 -23.00
CA PHE A 53 -7.00 -7.11 -21.78
C PHE A 53 -5.51 -7.11 -21.42
N GLU A 54 -4.62 -7.42 -22.35
CA GLU A 54 -3.17 -7.36 -22.12
C GLU A 54 -2.69 -5.96 -21.72
N ILE A 55 -3.24 -4.91 -22.35
CA ILE A 55 -2.94 -3.52 -21.98
C ILE A 55 -3.41 -3.23 -20.55
N MET A 56 -4.62 -3.68 -20.18
CA MET A 56 -5.20 -3.47 -18.86
C MET A 56 -4.47 -4.28 -17.78
N ASP A 57 -4.00 -5.47 -18.11
CA ASP A 57 -3.14 -6.28 -17.23
C ASP A 57 -1.81 -5.56 -16.95
N GLY A 58 -1.12 -5.09 -18.01
CA GLY A 58 0.09 -4.29 -17.86
C GLY A 58 -0.11 -3.00 -17.05
N ILE A 59 -1.26 -2.34 -17.21
CA ILE A 59 -1.66 -1.19 -16.38
C ILE A 59 -1.89 -1.63 -14.93
N SER A 60 -2.57 -2.76 -14.71
CA SER A 60 -2.84 -3.30 -13.38
C SER A 60 -1.55 -3.56 -12.61
N ASN A 61 -0.51 -4.07 -13.28
CA ASN A 61 0.79 -4.35 -12.67
C ASN A 61 1.48 -3.10 -12.11
N LEU A 62 1.16 -1.89 -12.63
CA LEU A 62 1.62 -0.63 -12.03
C LEU A 62 1.02 -0.36 -10.64
N GLY A 63 -0.04 -1.08 -10.29
CA GLY A 63 -0.74 -1.03 -9.01
C GLY A 63 -0.15 -1.93 -7.92
N ASP A 64 0.84 -2.76 -8.26
CA ASP A 64 1.38 -3.75 -7.35
C ASP A 64 2.26 -3.16 -6.25
N ALA A 65 2.23 -3.80 -5.08
CA ALA A 65 2.95 -3.33 -3.90
C ALA A 65 4.46 -3.22 -4.13
N PHE A 66 5.07 -4.17 -4.85
CA PHE A 66 6.51 -4.17 -5.12
C PHE A 66 6.93 -2.98 -6.00
N VAL A 67 6.10 -2.58 -6.97
CA VAL A 67 6.33 -1.38 -7.80
C VAL A 67 6.40 -0.14 -6.91
N TYR A 68 5.47 -0.01 -5.97
CA TYR A 68 5.48 1.11 -5.02
C TYR A 68 6.65 1.06 -4.04
N VAL A 69 7.03 -0.12 -3.52
CA VAL A 69 8.23 -0.25 -2.68
C VAL A 69 9.48 0.23 -3.43
N GLY A 70 9.64 -0.18 -4.68
CA GLY A 70 10.75 0.25 -5.54
C GLY A 70 10.76 1.75 -5.79
N ILE A 71 9.63 2.32 -6.23
CA ILE A 71 9.54 3.77 -6.47
C ILE A 71 9.80 4.55 -5.18
N LEU A 72 9.24 4.13 -4.05
CA LEU A 72 9.44 4.81 -2.76
C LEU A 72 10.90 4.73 -2.32
N ALA A 73 11.58 3.60 -2.52
CA ALA A 73 13.02 3.48 -2.26
C ALA A 73 13.84 4.45 -3.13
N ILE A 74 13.53 4.53 -4.44
CA ILE A 74 14.14 5.51 -5.36
C ILE A 74 13.92 6.93 -4.85
N LEU A 75 12.69 7.30 -4.47
CA LEU A 75 12.38 8.63 -3.96
C LEU A 75 13.13 8.92 -2.65
N TYR A 76 13.27 7.92 -1.78
CA TYR A 76 13.99 8.04 -0.52
C TYR A 76 15.49 8.31 -0.73
N TYR A 77 16.11 7.67 -1.73
CA TYR A 77 17.53 7.86 -2.04
C TYR A 77 17.77 9.14 -2.87
N ALA A 78 16.93 9.39 -3.87
CA ALA A 78 17.20 10.37 -4.92
C ALA A 78 16.41 11.68 -4.81
N TRP A 79 15.41 11.81 -3.93
CA TRP A 79 14.57 13.01 -3.86
C TRP A 79 14.57 13.69 -2.49
N ASP A 80 13.68 13.28 -1.60
CA ASP A 80 13.50 13.89 -0.27
C ASP A 80 13.19 12.77 0.71
N LYS A 81 14.15 12.41 1.56
CA LYS A 81 13.99 11.27 2.49
C LYS A 81 12.80 11.44 3.43
N ARG A 82 12.51 12.68 3.89
CA ARG A 82 11.41 12.93 4.83
C ARG A 82 10.07 12.75 4.15
N LYS A 83 9.88 13.30 2.94
CA LYS A 83 8.65 13.12 2.14
C LYS A 83 8.46 11.68 1.69
N SER A 84 9.54 11.01 1.33
CA SER A 84 9.51 9.62 0.88
C SER A 84 9.17 8.67 2.02
N TYR A 85 9.77 8.85 3.21
CA TYR A 85 9.39 8.11 4.41
C TYR A 85 7.92 8.31 4.79
N ARG A 86 7.42 9.57 4.75
CA ARG A 86 5.99 9.84 4.97
C ARG A 86 5.11 9.09 3.97
N SER A 87 5.55 8.98 2.72
CA SER A 87 4.82 8.25 1.68
C SER A 87 4.84 6.74 1.93
N MET A 88 5.98 6.17 2.37
CA MET A 88 6.10 4.77 2.79
C MET A 88 5.14 4.42 3.92
N VAL A 89 5.18 5.18 5.02
CA VAL A 89 4.30 4.96 6.18
C VAL A 89 2.83 5.08 5.77
N PHE A 90 2.49 6.04 4.91
CA PHE A 90 1.11 6.24 4.43
C PHE A 90 0.63 5.08 3.55
N VAL A 91 1.44 4.64 2.60
CA VAL A 91 1.09 3.52 1.70
C VAL A 91 0.98 2.20 2.47
N LEU A 92 1.88 1.95 3.43
CA LEU A 92 1.78 0.77 4.29
C LEU A 92 0.55 0.83 5.21
N THR A 93 0.19 2.01 5.70
CA THR A 93 -1.08 2.20 6.44
C THR A 93 -2.28 1.86 5.56
N ALA A 94 -2.26 2.30 4.29
CA ALA A 94 -3.30 1.98 3.33
C ALA A 94 -3.37 0.48 3.03
N ALA A 95 -2.23 -0.21 2.88
CA ALA A 95 -2.18 -1.65 2.66
C ALA A 95 -2.76 -2.43 3.85
N VAL A 96 -2.32 -2.13 5.07
CA VAL A 96 -2.83 -2.79 6.30
C VAL A 96 -4.31 -2.50 6.52
N THR A 97 -4.77 -1.28 6.25
CA THR A 97 -6.20 -0.93 6.34
C THR A 97 -7.04 -1.66 5.29
N ASN A 98 -6.49 -1.90 4.09
CA ASN A 98 -7.17 -2.67 3.05
C ASN A 98 -7.40 -4.11 3.51
N ASP A 99 -6.37 -4.75 4.04
CA ASP A 99 -6.44 -6.12 4.53
C ASP A 99 -7.43 -6.27 5.70
N ILE A 100 -7.36 -5.36 6.69
CA ILE A 100 -8.33 -5.33 7.80
C ILE A 100 -9.76 -5.17 7.25
N ALA A 101 -9.97 -4.29 6.28
CA ALA A 101 -11.28 -4.07 5.68
C ALA A 101 -11.78 -5.29 4.89
N LYS A 102 -10.90 -5.96 4.12
CA LYS A 102 -11.22 -7.18 3.38
C LYS A 102 -11.77 -8.26 4.31
N ASN A 103 -11.06 -8.49 5.41
CA ASN A 103 -11.41 -9.51 6.39
C ASN A 103 -12.58 -9.11 7.31
N ALA A 104 -12.88 -7.82 7.41
CA ALA A 104 -14.09 -7.32 8.07
C ALA A 104 -15.34 -7.49 7.19
N PHE A 105 -15.25 -7.21 5.87
CA PHE A 105 -16.39 -7.30 4.96
C PHE A 105 -16.69 -8.71 4.49
N ARG A 106 -15.66 -9.51 4.19
CA ARG A 106 -15.77 -10.91 3.76
C ARG A 106 -16.69 -11.11 2.56
N LEU A 107 -16.51 -10.28 1.54
CA LEU A 107 -17.33 -10.32 0.34
C LEU A 107 -16.56 -10.89 -0.83
N ASP A 108 -17.16 -11.85 -1.50
CA ASP A 108 -16.57 -12.50 -2.65
C ASP A 108 -16.47 -11.56 -3.85
N ARG A 109 -15.41 -11.79 -4.62
CA ARG A 109 -15.15 -11.22 -5.95
C ARG A 109 -15.97 -11.96 -7.03
N PRO A 110 -16.04 -11.45 -8.27
CA PRO A 110 -16.78 -12.12 -9.34
C PRO A 110 -16.33 -13.56 -9.62
N TYR A 111 -15.01 -13.78 -9.62
CA TYR A 111 -14.41 -15.10 -9.70
C TYR A 111 -13.67 -15.39 -8.39
N PRO A 112 -14.26 -16.15 -7.46
CA PRO A 112 -13.64 -16.50 -6.19
C PRO A 112 -12.43 -17.41 -6.45
N GLU A 113 -11.22 -16.95 -6.10
CA GLU A 113 -10.13 -17.88 -5.78
C GLU A 113 -10.07 -18.05 -4.27
N GLU A 114 -9.60 -19.22 -3.83
CA GLU A 114 -9.49 -19.59 -2.42
C GLU A 114 -8.74 -18.50 -1.63
N ALA A 115 -9.19 -18.25 -0.40
CA ALA A 115 -8.56 -17.33 0.57
C ALA A 115 -8.63 -15.81 0.33
N ASN A 116 -9.15 -15.28 -0.78
CA ASN A 116 -9.04 -13.84 -1.10
C ASN A 116 -10.39 -13.12 -1.38
N TYR A 117 -10.80 -12.25 -0.45
CA TYR A 117 -12.01 -11.41 -0.57
C TYR A 117 -11.85 -10.26 -1.57
N GLY A 118 -12.94 -9.89 -2.24
CA GLY A 118 -13.00 -8.82 -3.24
C GLY A 118 -13.04 -7.41 -2.66
N MET A 119 -13.89 -7.16 -1.67
CA MET A 119 -14.11 -5.80 -1.14
C MET A 119 -13.24 -5.49 0.08
N PRO A 120 -12.53 -4.35 0.13
CA PRO A 120 -12.24 -3.40 -0.95
C PRO A 120 -11.12 -3.85 -1.91
N SER A 121 -11.14 -3.34 -3.15
CA SER A 121 -10.06 -3.60 -4.11
C SER A 121 -8.72 -3.02 -3.64
N GLY A 122 -7.71 -3.90 -3.56
CA GLY A 122 -6.34 -3.56 -3.13
C GLY A 122 -5.67 -2.57 -4.08
N HIS A 123 -5.65 -2.85 -5.39
CA HIS A 123 -5.07 -1.98 -6.42
C HIS A 123 -5.71 -0.59 -6.46
N ALA A 124 -7.03 -0.50 -6.34
CA ALA A 124 -7.72 0.79 -6.32
C ALA A 124 -7.33 1.61 -5.08
N GLN A 125 -7.26 0.98 -3.91
CA GLN A 125 -6.87 1.62 -2.67
C GLN A 125 -5.38 2.02 -2.69
N SER A 126 -4.47 1.09 -3.00
CA SER A 126 -3.02 1.30 -3.00
C SER A 126 -2.60 2.37 -4.00
N SER A 127 -3.13 2.35 -5.23
CA SER A 127 -2.84 3.35 -6.26
C SER A 127 -3.32 4.73 -5.87
N THR A 128 -4.54 4.85 -5.35
CA THR A 128 -5.07 6.13 -4.86
C THR A 128 -4.27 6.66 -3.68
N ALA A 129 -3.83 5.78 -2.78
CA ALA A 129 -3.00 6.15 -1.65
C ALA A 129 -1.62 6.65 -2.10
N PHE A 130 -0.93 5.89 -2.94
CA PHE A 130 0.41 6.19 -3.44
C PHE A 130 0.43 7.45 -4.31
N TRP A 131 -0.41 7.51 -5.34
CA TRP A 131 -0.45 8.66 -6.24
C TRP A 131 -1.03 9.89 -5.54
N GLY A 132 -2.02 9.71 -4.67
CA GLY A 132 -2.60 10.77 -3.85
C GLY A 132 -1.57 11.40 -2.90
N ILE A 133 -0.80 10.59 -2.17
CA ILE A 133 0.20 11.13 -1.23
C ILE A 133 1.28 11.94 -1.98
N LEU A 134 1.74 11.47 -3.14
CA LEU A 134 2.69 12.22 -3.98
C LEU A 134 2.11 13.54 -4.47
N ALA A 135 0.84 13.57 -4.92
CA ALA A 135 0.18 14.80 -5.32
C ALA A 135 0.13 15.83 -4.16
N THR A 136 -0.16 15.38 -2.93
CA THR A 136 -0.21 16.27 -1.76
C THR A 136 1.16 16.83 -1.34
N LEU A 137 2.24 16.10 -1.62
CA LEU A 137 3.61 16.46 -1.24
C LEU A 137 4.33 17.28 -2.31
N ILE A 138 4.08 17.00 -3.59
CA ILE A 138 4.68 17.69 -4.75
C ILE A 138 3.91 18.99 -5.06
N ARG A 139 2.58 18.97 -4.96
CA ARG A 139 1.69 20.14 -5.13
C ARG A 139 1.87 20.88 -6.47
N LYS A 140 2.16 20.14 -7.53
CA LYS A 140 2.19 20.65 -8.92
C LYS A 140 0.96 20.15 -9.66
N TRP A 141 0.37 21.01 -10.50
CA TRP A 141 -0.84 20.67 -11.25
C TRP A 141 -0.67 19.41 -12.11
N TRP A 142 0.48 19.28 -12.78
CA TRP A 142 0.79 18.11 -13.61
C TRP A 142 0.87 16.83 -12.78
N MET A 143 1.37 16.91 -11.55
CA MET A 143 1.43 15.75 -10.65
C MET A 143 0.04 15.36 -10.18
N ILE A 144 -0.85 16.33 -9.92
CA ILE A 144 -2.25 16.05 -9.59
C ILE A 144 -2.94 15.33 -10.76
N VAL A 145 -2.73 15.81 -11.99
CA VAL A 145 -3.29 15.18 -13.19
C VAL A 145 -2.78 13.75 -13.36
N ILE A 146 -1.46 13.53 -13.31
CA ILE A 146 -0.87 12.19 -13.41
C ILE A 146 -1.42 11.28 -12.31
N SER A 147 -1.48 11.77 -11.08
CA SER A 147 -1.97 10.97 -9.95
C SER A 147 -3.42 10.53 -10.12
N VAL A 148 -4.29 11.44 -10.57
CA VAL A 148 -5.71 11.12 -10.83
C VAL A 148 -5.82 10.12 -11.99
N LEU A 149 -5.10 10.36 -13.08
CA LEU A 149 -5.15 9.48 -14.25
C LEU A 149 -4.68 8.07 -13.91
N LEU A 150 -3.53 7.91 -13.25
CA LEU A 150 -2.99 6.59 -12.93
C LEU A 150 -3.84 5.86 -11.88
N ALA A 151 -4.31 6.55 -10.84
CA ALA A 151 -5.20 5.92 -9.86
C ALA A 151 -6.51 5.44 -10.50
N LEU A 152 -7.12 6.24 -11.38
CA LEU A 152 -8.34 5.84 -12.08
C LEU A 152 -8.10 4.74 -13.12
N LEU A 153 -6.98 4.78 -13.85
CA LEU A 153 -6.66 3.80 -14.88
C LEU A 153 -6.35 2.41 -14.26
N ILE A 154 -5.59 2.38 -13.16
CA ILE A 154 -5.34 1.15 -12.38
C ILE A 154 -6.63 0.64 -11.74
N SER A 155 -7.48 1.54 -11.22
CA SER A 155 -8.77 1.13 -10.66
C SER A 155 -9.71 0.55 -11.73
N PHE A 156 -9.70 1.15 -12.91
CA PHE A 156 -10.51 0.73 -14.05
C PHE A 156 -10.06 -0.62 -14.61
N SER A 157 -8.75 -0.89 -14.68
CA SER A 157 -8.25 -2.18 -15.18
C SER A 157 -8.81 -3.35 -14.37
N ARG A 158 -8.99 -3.20 -13.05
CA ARG A 158 -9.57 -4.24 -12.19
C ARG A 158 -11.02 -4.58 -12.53
N ILE A 159 -11.80 -3.60 -12.98
CA ILE A 159 -13.18 -3.78 -13.44
C ILE A 159 -13.17 -4.40 -14.84
N TYR A 160 -12.32 -3.89 -15.74
CA TYR A 160 -12.21 -4.38 -17.11
C TYR A 160 -11.82 -5.86 -17.16
N MET A 161 -10.91 -6.28 -16.29
CA MET A 161 -10.46 -7.68 -16.17
C MET A 161 -11.42 -8.55 -15.36
N SER A 162 -12.59 -8.03 -14.95
CA SER A 162 -13.58 -8.75 -14.13
C SER A 162 -13.03 -9.33 -12.82
N SER A 163 -11.91 -8.78 -12.32
CA SER A 163 -11.26 -9.25 -11.10
C SER A 163 -11.94 -8.72 -9.83
N HIS A 164 -12.68 -7.64 -9.94
CA HIS A 164 -13.37 -6.95 -8.85
C HIS A 164 -14.71 -6.40 -9.31
N TRP A 165 -15.66 -6.34 -8.39
CA TRP A 165 -16.90 -5.61 -8.60
C TRP A 165 -16.64 -4.09 -8.63
N LEU A 166 -17.53 -3.33 -9.28
CA LEU A 166 -17.45 -1.86 -9.28
C LEU A 166 -17.48 -1.31 -7.84
N THR A 167 -18.35 -1.86 -7.00
CA THR A 167 -18.44 -1.46 -5.59
C THR A 167 -17.17 -1.76 -4.80
N ASP A 168 -16.43 -2.85 -5.09
CA ASP A 168 -15.14 -3.15 -4.46
C ASP A 168 -14.12 -2.02 -4.73
N VAL A 169 -14.09 -1.56 -5.99
CA VAL A 169 -13.23 -0.47 -6.44
C VAL A 169 -13.64 0.85 -5.80
N MET A 170 -14.94 1.16 -5.76
CA MET A 170 -15.45 2.38 -5.15
C MET A 170 -15.14 2.45 -3.64
N VAL A 171 -15.25 1.34 -2.90
CA VAL A 171 -14.86 1.29 -1.49
C VAL A 171 -13.35 1.48 -1.33
N GLY A 172 -12.53 0.84 -2.18
CA GLY A 172 -11.06 1.03 -2.15
C GLY A 172 -10.64 2.49 -2.39
N LEU A 173 -11.21 3.13 -3.42
CA LEU A 173 -11.04 4.57 -3.66
C LEU A 173 -11.49 5.40 -2.45
N GLY A 174 -12.65 5.09 -1.90
CA GLY A 174 -13.26 5.81 -0.81
C GLY A 174 -12.44 5.76 0.49
N ILE A 175 -11.93 4.58 0.85
CA ILE A 175 -11.02 4.39 2.00
C ILE A 175 -9.75 5.23 1.81
N SER A 176 -9.14 5.20 0.62
CA SER A 176 -7.94 6.02 0.36
C SER A 176 -8.20 7.52 0.42
N PHE A 177 -9.36 8.00 -0.04
CA PHE A 177 -9.74 9.40 0.14
C PHE A 177 -9.92 9.78 1.61
N ILE A 178 -10.50 8.90 2.43
CA ILE A 178 -10.61 9.09 3.89
C ILE A 178 -9.21 9.15 4.51
N LEU A 179 -8.32 8.22 4.17
CA LEU A 179 -6.94 8.21 4.67
C LEU A 179 -6.19 9.49 4.28
N LEU A 180 -6.31 9.95 3.03
CA LEU A 180 -5.71 11.20 2.56
C LEU A 180 -6.27 12.42 3.32
N ALA A 181 -7.59 12.46 3.57
CA ALA A 181 -8.22 13.51 4.35
C ALA A 181 -7.66 13.58 5.77
N VAL A 182 -7.59 12.43 6.45
CA VAL A 182 -7.00 12.32 7.80
C VAL A 182 -5.55 12.79 7.77
N TYR A 183 -4.73 12.28 6.85
CA TYR A 183 -3.34 12.68 6.70
C TYR A 183 -3.18 14.19 6.53
N ILE A 184 -3.91 14.82 5.60
CA ILE A 184 -3.83 16.26 5.34
C ILE A 184 -4.23 17.08 6.57
N ALA A 185 -5.24 16.63 7.31
CA ALA A 185 -5.73 17.30 8.50
C ALA A 185 -4.72 17.25 9.67
N VAL A 186 -4.07 16.11 9.88
CA VAL A 186 -3.30 15.85 11.11
C VAL A 186 -1.78 15.82 10.94
N LYS A 187 -1.23 15.74 9.72
CA LYS A 187 0.22 15.54 9.50
C LYS A 187 1.11 16.56 10.20
N ASP A 188 0.74 17.84 10.16
CA ASP A 188 1.57 18.91 10.71
C ASP A 188 1.63 18.87 12.26
N PRO A 189 0.50 18.83 12.99
CA PRO A 189 0.54 18.72 14.45
C PRO A 189 1.12 17.39 14.94
N VAL A 190 0.83 16.27 14.26
CA VAL A 190 1.40 14.96 14.62
C VAL A 190 2.92 14.99 14.46
N GLU A 191 3.42 15.51 13.34
CA GLU A 191 4.87 15.58 13.10
C GLU A 191 5.56 16.51 14.10
N GLU A 192 4.98 17.68 14.39
CA GLU A 192 5.54 18.61 15.37
C GLU A 192 5.60 17.98 16.76
N HIS A 193 4.57 17.24 17.16
CA HIS A 193 4.52 16.52 18.42
C HIS A 193 5.58 15.41 18.47
N VAL A 194 5.62 14.52 17.47
CA VAL A 194 6.54 13.37 17.43
C VAL A 194 8.01 13.81 17.39
N LYS A 195 8.33 14.89 16.68
CA LYS A 195 9.70 15.44 16.62
C LYS A 195 10.25 15.86 17.98
N LYS A 196 9.38 16.36 18.87
CA LYS A 196 9.77 16.81 20.23
C LYS A 196 9.99 15.65 21.19
N GLN A 197 9.56 14.44 20.83
CA GLN A 197 9.64 13.28 21.72
C GLN A 197 11.02 12.63 21.71
N LYS A 198 11.37 12.01 22.84
CA LYS A 198 12.52 11.11 22.96
C LYS A 198 12.26 9.82 22.17
N ASP A 199 13.31 9.15 21.72
CA ASP A 199 13.13 7.97 20.86
C ASP A 199 12.40 6.83 21.56
N PHE A 200 12.59 6.66 22.87
CA PHE A 200 11.81 5.70 23.63
C PHE A 200 10.29 5.93 23.48
N ILE A 201 9.84 7.19 23.53
CA ILE A 201 8.43 7.53 23.34
C ILE A 201 8.00 7.31 21.87
N LYS A 202 8.87 7.60 20.90
CA LYS A 202 8.59 7.28 19.49
C LYS A 202 8.42 5.78 19.29
N LEU A 203 9.24 4.95 19.93
CA LEU A 203 9.12 3.50 19.91
C LEU A 203 7.81 3.03 20.54
N LEU A 204 7.36 3.65 21.64
CA LEU A 204 6.04 3.38 22.21
C LEU A 204 4.90 3.72 21.24
N TYR A 205 5.02 4.79 20.44
CA TYR A 205 4.04 5.09 19.39
C TYR A 205 4.03 4.05 18.28
N VAL A 206 5.20 3.61 17.82
CA VAL A 206 5.28 2.51 16.83
C VAL A 206 4.68 1.24 17.39
N PHE A 207 4.95 0.92 18.66
CA PHE A 207 4.37 -0.24 19.33
C PHE A 207 2.85 -0.12 19.52
N ALA A 208 2.33 1.07 19.81
CA ALA A 208 0.90 1.30 19.86
C ALA A 208 0.23 1.09 18.50
N VAL A 209 0.84 1.58 17.41
CA VAL A 209 0.36 1.35 16.04
C VAL A 209 0.41 -0.14 15.68
N PHE A 210 1.47 -0.84 16.06
CA PHE A 210 1.55 -2.30 15.92
C PHE A 210 0.36 -3.00 16.57
N ILE A 211 0.04 -2.66 17.82
CA ILE A 211 -1.12 -3.26 18.52
C ILE A 211 -2.43 -2.94 17.78
N VAL A 212 -2.62 -1.68 17.38
CA VAL A 212 -3.83 -1.22 16.69
C VAL A 212 -4.06 -1.95 15.37
N PHE A 213 -3.00 -2.35 14.66
CA PHE A 213 -3.12 -3.11 13.42
C PHE A 213 -3.23 -4.62 13.65
N THR A 214 -2.40 -5.17 14.54
CA THR A 214 -2.32 -6.62 14.77
C THR A 214 -3.60 -7.17 15.42
N ILE A 215 -4.22 -6.44 16.36
CA ILE A 215 -5.43 -6.92 17.05
C ILE A 215 -6.59 -7.18 16.06
N PRO A 216 -7.03 -6.21 15.23
CA PRO A 216 -8.08 -6.45 14.25
C PRO A 216 -7.74 -7.59 13.28
N ILE A 217 -6.49 -7.68 12.82
CA ILE A 217 -6.04 -8.79 11.94
C ILE A 217 -6.30 -10.13 12.64
N ILE A 218 -5.82 -10.32 13.87
CA ILE A 218 -6.02 -11.59 14.59
C ILE A 218 -7.51 -11.87 14.81
N LEU A 219 -8.29 -10.85 15.20
CA LEU A 219 -9.71 -11.01 15.51
C LEU A 219 -10.55 -11.36 14.27
N PHE A 220 -10.27 -10.76 13.11
CA PHE A 220 -11.04 -11.03 11.89
C PHE A 220 -10.68 -12.36 11.20
N HIS A 221 -9.50 -12.91 11.47
CA HIS A 221 -9.09 -14.24 10.97
C HIS A 221 -9.36 -15.38 11.96
N TYR A 222 -9.71 -15.07 13.21
CA TYR A 222 -10.00 -16.07 14.23
C TYR A 222 -11.15 -17.00 13.80
N ASN A 223 -10.92 -18.33 13.91
CA ASN A 223 -11.87 -19.41 13.59
C ASN A 223 -12.31 -19.53 12.11
N GLN A 224 -11.49 -19.09 11.14
CA GLN A 224 -11.89 -19.04 9.73
C GLN A 224 -11.26 -20.12 8.82
N GLY A 225 -10.65 -21.16 9.39
CA GLY A 225 -10.02 -22.26 8.63
C GLY A 225 -8.61 -21.94 8.12
N GLU A 226 -7.98 -22.87 7.40
CA GLU A 226 -6.56 -22.79 6.99
C GLU A 226 -6.29 -21.63 6.01
N ALA A 227 -7.15 -21.43 5.00
CA ALA A 227 -7.05 -20.32 4.04
C ALA A 227 -7.00 -18.92 4.73
N ALA A 228 -7.74 -18.76 5.84
CA ALA A 228 -7.70 -17.52 6.59
C ALA A 228 -6.41 -17.36 7.42
N VAL A 229 -5.73 -18.44 7.77
CA VAL A 229 -4.44 -18.37 8.45
C VAL A 229 -3.36 -17.84 7.51
N GLU A 230 -3.39 -18.23 6.24
CA GLU A 230 -2.45 -17.73 5.22
C GLU A 230 -2.65 -16.23 4.96
N SER A 231 -3.88 -15.78 4.73
CA SER A 231 -4.17 -14.34 4.61
C SER A 231 -3.77 -13.55 5.86
N MET A 232 -3.91 -14.13 7.06
CA MET A 232 -3.45 -13.51 8.30
C MET A 232 -1.93 -13.35 8.33
N PHE A 233 -1.18 -14.35 7.85
CA PHE A 233 0.27 -14.31 7.78
C PHE A 233 0.78 -13.19 6.88
N ASP A 234 0.16 -13.00 5.72
CA ASP A 234 0.49 -11.90 4.80
C ASP A 234 0.24 -10.53 5.43
N ALA A 235 -0.90 -10.36 6.11
CA ALA A 235 -1.22 -9.15 6.84
C ALA A 235 -0.16 -8.83 7.92
N LEU A 236 0.27 -9.84 8.67
CA LEU A 236 1.31 -9.71 9.70
C LEU A 236 2.68 -9.35 9.09
N ASN A 237 3.00 -9.83 7.89
CA ASN A 237 4.22 -9.45 7.16
C ASN A 237 4.22 -7.95 6.83
N PHE A 238 3.11 -7.38 6.37
CA PHE A 238 2.99 -5.94 6.13
C PHE A 238 3.15 -5.12 7.42
N VAL A 239 2.57 -5.58 8.53
CA VAL A 239 2.73 -4.95 9.85
C VAL A 239 4.18 -5.02 10.31
N ALA A 240 4.86 -6.15 10.12
CA ALA A 240 6.28 -6.30 10.45
C ALA A 240 7.15 -5.33 9.64
N PHE A 241 6.89 -5.18 8.34
CA PHE A 241 7.58 -4.20 7.50
C PHE A 241 7.29 -2.75 7.94
N PHE A 242 6.05 -2.43 8.27
CA PHE A 242 5.69 -1.11 8.80
C PHE A 242 6.49 -0.77 10.07
N VAL A 243 6.53 -1.69 11.03
CA VAL A 243 7.25 -1.51 12.29
C VAL A 243 8.75 -1.41 12.05
N SER A 244 9.32 -2.33 11.27
CA SER A 244 10.76 -2.38 11.03
C SER A 244 11.25 -1.12 10.32
N LEU A 245 10.51 -0.63 9.33
CA LEU A 245 10.78 0.62 8.60
C LEU A 245 10.68 1.84 9.53
N SER A 246 9.66 1.87 10.40
CA SER A 246 9.45 2.97 11.35
C SER A 246 10.54 3.03 12.42
N VAL A 247 10.92 1.88 12.98
CA VAL A 247 12.02 1.76 13.95
C VAL A 247 13.34 2.17 13.31
N ALA A 248 13.63 1.67 12.11
CA ALA A 248 14.84 2.03 11.38
C ALA A 248 14.96 3.55 11.16
N TYR A 249 13.87 4.22 10.80
CA TYR A 249 13.85 5.66 10.56
C TYR A 249 14.06 6.49 11.83
N ILE A 250 13.61 6.03 13.00
CA ILE A 250 13.88 6.70 14.28
C ILE A 250 15.39 6.84 14.54
N PHE A 251 16.18 5.84 14.12
CA PHE A 251 17.62 5.81 14.35
C PHE A 251 18.46 6.29 13.15
N GLU A 252 17.85 6.59 12.00
CA GLU A 252 18.56 6.92 10.76
C GLU A 252 19.50 8.11 10.91
N GLU A 253 19.03 9.22 11.49
CA GLU A 253 19.83 10.44 11.67
C GLU A 253 21.06 10.21 12.57
N ARG A 254 21.04 9.19 13.45
CA ARG A 254 22.17 8.85 14.34
C ARG A 254 23.14 7.85 13.74
N ILE A 255 22.61 6.83 13.07
CA ILE A 255 23.42 5.72 12.55
C ILE A 255 24.06 6.10 11.23
N VAL A 256 23.28 6.70 10.32
CA VAL A 256 23.71 6.97 8.95
C VAL A 256 23.88 8.45 8.70
N ASN A 257 22.92 9.28 9.15
CA ASN A 257 22.83 10.69 8.82
C ASN A 257 22.95 10.91 7.30
N TYR A 258 22.01 10.32 6.56
CA TYR A 258 21.98 10.33 5.10
C TYR A 258 21.53 11.70 4.56
N ASP A 259 22.16 12.14 3.47
CA ASP A 259 21.82 13.37 2.75
C ASP A 259 21.41 13.06 1.30
N ASN A 260 20.31 13.70 0.88
CA ASN A 260 19.70 13.58 -0.43
C ASN A 260 20.32 14.55 -1.45
N VAL A 261 21.15 15.50 -1.00
CA VAL A 261 21.84 16.44 -1.89
C VAL A 261 23.03 15.75 -2.57
N VAL A 262 23.07 15.86 -3.90
CA VAL A 262 24.19 15.39 -4.71
C VAL A 262 24.83 16.57 -5.45
N ASP A 263 26.15 16.50 -5.65
CA ASP A 263 26.95 17.44 -6.42
C ASP A 263 26.83 17.23 -7.94
N LYS A 264 26.54 16.01 -8.39
CA LYS A 264 26.50 15.65 -9.83
C LYS A 264 25.24 14.85 -10.17
N LYS A 265 24.59 15.19 -11.29
CA LYS A 265 23.32 14.57 -11.71
C LYS A 265 23.37 13.05 -11.90
N TRP A 266 24.50 12.48 -12.35
CA TRP A 266 24.63 11.03 -12.53
C TRP A 266 24.49 10.24 -11.22
N LYS A 267 24.73 10.88 -10.07
CA LYS A 267 24.55 10.27 -8.75
C LYS A 267 23.08 9.94 -8.47
N TYR A 268 22.15 10.77 -8.95
CA TYR A 268 20.73 10.44 -8.89
C TYR A 268 20.40 9.16 -9.67
N VAL A 269 21.06 8.91 -10.80
CA VAL A 269 20.88 7.67 -11.57
C VAL A 269 21.37 6.47 -10.76
N VAL A 270 22.56 6.56 -10.14
CA VAL A 270 23.08 5.48 -9.30
C VAL A 270 22.18 5.21 -8.10
N ARG A 271 21.69 6.25 -7.42
CA ARG A 271 20.72 6.11 -6.32
C ARG A 271 19.39 5.50 -6.76
N ALA A 272 18.92 5.82 -7.97
CA ALA A 272 17.75 5.17 -8.54
C ALA A 272 18.00 3.69 -8.83
N LEU A 273 19.19 3.32 -9.32
CA LEU A 273 19.58 1.91 -9.50
C LEU A 273 19.62 1.16 -8.17
N PHE A 274 20.05 1.78 -7.06
CA PHE A 274 19.93 1.18 -5.72
C PHE A 274 18.47 0.92 -5.33
N GLY A 275 17.56 1.86 -5.61
CA GLY A 275 16.13 1.66 -5.37
C GLY A 275 15.52 0.55 -6.22
N LEU A 276 15.91 0.46 -7.51
CA LEU A 276 15.51 -0.65 -8.38
C LEU A 276 16.08 -1.99 -7.90
N ALA A 277 17.32 -2.02 -7.41
CA ALA A 277 17.92 -3.23 -6.85
C ALA A 277 17.16 -3.71 -5.61
N VAL A 278 16.71 -2.80 -4.74
CA VAL A 278 15.83 -3.16 -3.60
C VAL A 278 14.56 -3.85 -4.10
N ALA A 279 13.90 -3.27 -5.10
CA ALA A 279 12.67 -3.84 -5.68
C ALA A 279 12.93 -5.22 -6.29
N GLY A 280 14.00 -5.37 -7.08
CA GLY A 280 14.33 -6.63 -7.73
C GLY A 280 14.76 -7.73 -6.75
N ILE A 281 15.50 -7.40 -5.70
CA ILE A 281 15.85 -8.35 -4.64
C ILE A 281 14.60 -8.81 -3.90
N PHE A 282 13.71 -7.88 -3.57
CA PHE A 282 12.49 -8.21 -2.86
C PHE A 282 11.53 -9.05 -3.71
N TYR A 283 11.35 -8.68 -4.98
CA TYR A 283 10.56 -9.44 -5.94
C TYR A 283 11.12 -10.85 -6.17
N GLY A 284 12.43 -10.96 -6.44
CA GLY A 284 13.07 -12.27 -6.62
C GLY A 284 13.00 -13.14 -5.36
N TYR A 285 13.03 -12.53 -4.18
CA TYR A 285 12.83 -13.23 -2.92
C TYR A 285 11.40 -13.78 -2.79
N THR A 286 10.37 -12.98 -3.07
CA THR A 286 8.97 -13.43 -2.95
C THR A 286 8.69 -14.56 -3.94
N GLU A 287 9.11 -14.42 -5.19
CA GLU A 287 8.94 -15.46 -6.22
C GLU A 287 9.56 -16.81 -5.81
N ILE A 288 10.80 -16.79 -5.26
CA ILE A 288 11.46 -18.03 -4.80
C ILE A 288 10.71 -18.66 -3.62
N ILE A 289 10.22 -17.84 -2.69
CA ILE A 289 9.52 -18.36 -1.50
C ILE A 289 8.14 -18.90 -1.86
N ASP A 290 7.43 -18.22 -2.76
CA ASP A 290 6.12 -18.63 -3.26
C ASP A 290 6.25 -19.95 -4.06
N GLU A 291 7.24 -20.06 -4.95
CA GLU A 291 7.54 -21.28 -5.70
C GLU A 291 7.83 -22.47 -4.76
N LEU A 292 8.66 -22.27 -3.72
CA LEU A 292 8.96 -23.31 -2.73
C LEU A 292 7.72 -23.70 -1.89
N GLY A 293 6.83 -22.74 -1.63
CA GLY A 293 5.56 -22.98 -0.94
C GLY A 293 4.60 -23.81 -1.79
N ASP A 294 4.40 -23.40 -3.05
CA ASP A 294 3.49 -24.04 -4.01
C ASP A 294 3.91 -25.46 -4.37
N GLU A 295 5.22 -25.73 -4.46
CA GLU A 295 5.76 -27.09 -4.64
C GLU A 295 5.62 -27.97 -3.39
N GLY A 296 5.16 -27.42 -2.26
CA GLY A 296 5.10 -28.11 -0.97
C GLY A 296 6.49 -28.43 -0.39
N ALA A 297 7.54 -27.76 -0.89
CA ALA A 297 8.92 -27.95 -0.42
C ALA A 297 9.14 -27.39 0.98
N ILE A 298 8.34 -26.38 1.38
CA ILE A 298 8.31 -25.81 2.73
C ILE A 298 6.87 -25.75 3.25
N ALA A 299 6.69 -26.00 4.56
CA ALA A 299 5.37 -25.89 5.18
C ALA A 299 4.92 -24.42 5.31
N PRO A 300 3.62 -24.09 5.28
CA PRO A 300 3.11 -22.72 5.36
C PRO A 300 3.64 -21.90 6.56
N VAL A 301 3.81 -22.55 7.72
CA VAL A 301 4.39 -21.91 8.91
C VAL A 301 5.86 -21.53 8.69
N VAL A 302 6.62 -22.32 7.93
CA VAL A 302 8.01 -22.02 7.59
C VAL A 302 8.05 -20.84 6.60
N THR A 303 7.21 -20.86 5.56
CA THR A 303 7.02 -19.75 4.62
C THR A 303 6.72 -18.45 5.37
N PHE A 304 5.77 -18.49 6.32
CA PHE A 304 5.46 -17.35 7.17
C PHE A 304 6.66 -16.87 7.99
N VAL A 305 7.38 -17.74 8.69
CA VAL A 305 8.53 -17.32 9.51
C VAL A 305 9.62 -16.70 8.63
N VAL A 306 9.88 -17.26 7.45
CA VAL A 306 10.85 -16.74 6.49
C VAL A 306 10.41 -15.36 5.99
N ASN A 307 9.15 -15.20 5.58
CA ASN A 307 8.57 -13.92 5.17
C ASN A 307 8.62 -12.88 6.31
N LEU A 308 8.27 -13.27 7.53
CA LEU A 308 8.31 -12.39 8.69
C LEU A 308 9.71 -11.85 8.94
N ILE A 309 10.74 -12.70 8.80
CA ILE A 309 12.15 -12.29 8.90
C ILE A 309 12.50 -11.33 7.77
N ALA A 310 12.19 -11.67 6.52
CA ALA A 310 12.54 -10.83 5.37
C ALA A 310 11.88 -9.44 5.42
N TYR A 311 10.58 -9.37 5.72
CA TYR A 311 9.85 -8.11 5.89
C TYR A 311 10.37 -7.30 7.10
N SER A 312 10.81 -7.97 8.16
CA SER A 312 11.47 -7.33 9.30
C SER A 312 12.86 -6.77 8.96
N LEU A 313 13.58 -7.35 8.00
CA LEU A 313 14.88 -6.87 7.53
C LEU A 313 14.77 -5.80 6.44
N LEU A 314 13.67 -5.79 5.68
CA LEU A 314 13.47 -4.86 4.57
C LEU A 314 13.49 -3.39 5.02
N GLY A 315 12.86 -3.05 6.14
CA GLY A 315 12.88 -1.70 6.70
C GLY A 315 14.29 -1.18 7.01
N PRO A 316 15.07 -1.88 7.86
CA PRO A 316 16.48 -1.58 8.10
C PRO A 316 17.34 -1.56 6.83
N PHE A 317 17.09 -2.46 5.87
CA PHE A 317 17.79 -2.47 4.60
C PHE A 317 17.56 -1.18 3.82
N ILE A 318 16.29 -0.79 3.66
CA ILE A 318 15.89 0.40 2.90
C ILE A 318 16.38 1.68 3.57
N ILE A 319 16.24 1.79 4.90
CA ILE A 319 16.43 3.06 5.63
C ILE A 319 17.85 3.24 6.16
N LEU A 320 18.57 2.15 6.47
CA LEU A 320 19.90 2.22 7.08
C LEU A 320 20.98 1.67 6.15
N LEU A 321 20.88 0.40 5.72
CA LEU A 321 21.97 -0.26 5.02
C LEU A 321 22.25 0.36 3.65
N ALA A 322 21.23 0.46 2.78
CA ALA A 322 21.40 1.04 1.45
C ALA A 322 21.88 2.51 1.51
N PRO A 323 21.28 3.40 2.33
CA PRO A 323 21.80 4.75 2.54
C PRO A 323 23.24 4.81 3.06
N TRP A 324 23.64 3.90 3.95
CA TRP A 324 25.02 3.79 4.42
C TRP A 324 25.99 3.42 3.30
N ILE A 325 25.63 2.46 2.44
CA ILE A 325 26.41 2.07 1.27
C ILE A 325 26.54 3.26 0.30
N ILE A 326 25.43 3.90 -0.05
CA ILE A 326 25.40 5.07 -0.96
C ILE A 326 26.33 6.17 -0.42
N LYS A 327 26.24 6.48 0.88
CA LYS A 327 27.09 7.47 1.53
C LYS A 327 28.57 7.08 1.50
N LYS A 328 28.91 5.81 1.72
CA LYS A 328 30.30 5.29 1.63
C LYS A 328 30.87 5.38 0.22
N LEU A 329 30.05 5.11 -0.79
CA LEU A 329 30.41 5.23 -2.20
C LEU A 329 30.50 6.69 -2.68
N LYS A 330 30.07 7.65 -1.84
CA LYS A 330 30.00 9.08 -2.16
C LYS A 330 29.14 9.34 -3.40
N VAL A 331 28.11 8.53 -3.62
CA VAL A 331 27.11 8.68 -4.68
C VAL A 331 25.77 9.11 -4.14
#